data_AF-A0A7Y2L3B8-F1
#
_entry.id   AF-A0A7Y2L3B8-F1
#
_cell.length_a   1.000
_cell.length_b   1.000
_cell.length_c   1.000
_cell.angle_alpha   90.00
_cell.angle_beta   90.00
_cell.angle_gamma   90.00
#
_symmetry.space_group_name_H-M   'P 1'
#
loop_
_entity.id
_entity.type
_entity.pdbx_description
1 polymer ?
#
loop_
_entity_poly.entity_id
_entity_poly.type
_entity_poly.pdbx_seq_one_letter_code
_entity_poly.pdbx_strand_id
1 'polypeptide(L)' 'MNIINATLRKTPGLYTVSCEGERISAITLQCASVMAQAGDIDAQGQLLIAPLVEPHI' A
#
# COMPACT_ATOMS: atom_id res chain seq x y z
N MET A 1 -7.67 7.89 -3.22
CA MET A 1 -7.69 6.85 -2.17
C MET A 1 -6.27 6.56 -1.77
N ASN A 2 -5.97 6.37 -0.49
CA ASN A 2 -4.64 5.91 -0.06
C ASN A 2 -4.72 4.53 0.54
N ILE A 3 -3.68 3.73 0.33
CA ILE A 3 -3.42 2.51 1.09
C ILE A 3 -2.28 2.86 2.05
N ILE A 4 -2.55 2.91 3.34
CA ILE A 4 -1.59 3.31 4.37
C ILE A 4 -1.10 2.12 5.18
N ASN A 5 0.02 2.30 5.89
CA ASN A 5 0.60 1.29 6.78
C ASN A 5 0.90 -0.04 6.05
N ALA A 6 1.19 -0.01 4.75
CA ALA A 6 1.52 -1.21 4.01
C ALA A 6 3.01 -1.54 4.17
N THR A 7 3.35 -2.81 4.28
CA THR A 7 4.71 -3.26 4.00
C THR A 7 4.85 -3.56 2.51
N LEU A 8 6.07 -3.39 1.97
CA LEU A 8 6.40 -3.70 0.58
C LEU A 8 7.48 -4.79 0.53
N ARG A 9 7.46 -5.64 -0.50
CA ARG A 9 8.37 -6.80 -0.60
C ARG A 9 9.84 -6.32 -0.61
N LYS A 10 10.66 -6.92 0.27
CA LYS A 10 12.12 -6.72 0.36
C LYS A 10 12.55 -5.28 0.71
N THR A 11 11.64 -4.45 1.21
CA THR A 11 11.92 -3.09 1.65
C THR A 11 11.41 -2.92 3.08
N PRO A 12 12.24 -2.45 4.02
CA PRO A 12 11.81 -2.24 5.39
C PRO A 12 10.90 -1.02 5.52
N GLY A 13 10.04 -1.03 6.53
CA GLY A 13 9.19 0.11 6.88
C GLY A 13 7.75 0.01 6.40
N LEU A 14 6.98 1.04 6.73
CA LEU A 14 5.59 1.20 6.34
C LEU A 14 5.49 2.23 5.22
N TYR A 15 4.58 2.01 4.28
CA TYR A 15 4.42 2.84 3.10
C TYR A 15 2.97 3.29 2.96
N THR A 16 2.81 4.50 2.44
CA THR A 16 1.57 5.00 1.86
C THR A 16 1.66 4.89 0.35
N VAL A 17 0.66 4.26 -0.27
CA VAL A 17 0.45 4.23 -1.71
C VAL A 17 -0.75 5.09 -2.05
N SER A 18 -0.52 6.18 -2.80
CA SER A 18 -1.58 7.09 -3.23
C SER A 18 -2.10 6.70 -4.60
N CYS A 19 -3.42 6.63 -4.72
CA CYS A 19 -4.12 6.32 -5.96
C CYS A 19 -4.98 7.50 -6.42
N GLU A 20 -4.77 7.90 -7.68
CA GLU A 20 -5.58 8.88 -8.43
C GLU A 20 -6.32 8.14 -9.54
N GLY A 21 -7.64 7.96 -9.35
CA GLY A 21 -8.43 7.10 -10.22
C GLY A 21 -7.89 5.66 -10.22
N GLU A 22 -7.60 5.14 -11.40
CA GLU A 22 -7.12 3.77 -11.63
C GLU A 22 -5.58 3.64 -11.57
N ARG A 23 -4.88 4.71 -11.18
CA ARG A 23 -3.40 4.74 -11.21
C ARG A 23 -2.82 5.01 -9.84
N ILE A 24 -1.71 4.35 -9.55
CA ILE A 24 -0.83 4.73 -8.45
C ILE A 24 -0.10 6.01 -8.86
N SER A 25 -0.33 7.10 -8.12
CA SER A 25 0.34 8.39 -8.36
C SER A 25 1.61 8.56 -7.53
N ALA A 26 1.70 7.95 -6.34
CA ALA A 26 2.88 8.00 -5.50
C ALA A 26 3.01 6.79 -4.56
N ILE A 27 4.25 6.51 -4.15
CA ILE A 27 4.59 5.54 -3.10
C ILE A 27 5.59 6.23 -2.17
N THR A 28 5.22 6.39 -0.90
CA THR A 28 6.00 7.18 0.06
C THR A 28 6.25 6.38 1.34
N LEU A 29 7.50 6.36 1.80
CA LEU A 29 7.87 5.77 3.10
C LEU A 29 7.28 6.61 4.24
N GLN A 30 6.69 5.94 5.23
CA GLN A 30 6.21 6.56 6.45
C GLN A 30 7.27 6.50 7.55
N CYS A 31 7.39 7.57 8.34
CA CYS A 31 8.23 7.58 9.54
C CYS A 31 7.65 6.74 10.68
N ALA A 32 6.32 6.56 10.74
CA ALA A 32 5.61 5.79 11.75
C ALA A 32 4.25 5.31 11.20
N SER A 33 3.53 4.47 11.97
CA SER A 33 2.15 4.12 11.66
C SER A 33 1.26 5.37 11.67
N VAL A 34 0.32 5.44 10.74
CA VAL A 34 -0.60 6.57 10.55
C VAL A 34 -2.02 6.11 10.83
N MET A 35 -2.83 6.98 11.44
CA MET A 35 -4.25 6.71 11.69
C MET A 35 -5.06 6.94 10.42
N ALA A 36 -5.81 5.92 10.00
CA ALA A 36 -6.67 5.99 8.82
C ALA A 36 -7.69 7.13 8.90
N GLN A 37 -7.84 7.86 7.80
CA GLN A 37 -8.92 8.82 7.60
C GLN A 37 -10.04 8.20 6.76
N ALA A 38 -11.17 8.90 6.65
CA ALA A 38 -12.26 8.47 5.79
C ALA A 38 -11.79 8.33 4.33
N GLY A 39 -11.96 7.13 3.76
CA GLY A 39 -11.56 6.82 2.38
C GLY A 39 -10.15 6.26 2.23
N ASP A 40 -9.40 6.11 3.33
CA ASP A 40 -8.15 5.34 3.33
C ASP A 40 -8.45 3.84 3.52
N ILE A 41 -7.57 3.02 2.97
CA ILE A 41 -7.45 1.60 3.30
C ILE A 41 -6.26 1.46 4.23
N ASP A 42 -6.49 1.01 5.46
CA ASP A 42 -5.41 0.69 6.39
C ASP A 42 -4.94 -0.76 6.18
N ALA A 43 -3.71 -0.93 5.73
CA ALA A 43 -3.12 -2.25 5.55
C ALA A 43 -2.60 -2.86 6.86
N GLN A 44 -2.54 -2.12 7.97
CA GLN A 44 -2.18 -2.62 9.30
C GLN A 44 -0.84 -3.40 9.35
N GLY A 45 0.14 -2.98 8.55
CA GLY A 45 1.44 -3.64 8.43
C GLY A 45 1.48 -4.84 7.48
N GLN A 46 0.35 -5.18 6.84
CA GLN A 46 0.30 -6.27 5.87
C GLN A 46 0.97 -5.91 4.54
N LEU A 47 1.33 -6.95 3.80
CA LEU A 47 2.08 -6.85 2.57
C LEU A 47 1.17 -6.42 1.41
N LEU A 48 1.43 -5.23 0.84
CA LEU A 48 0.81 -4.80 -0.40
C LEU A 48 1.61 -5.34 -1.60
N ILE A 49 0.92 -6.07 -2.48
CA ILE A 49 1.49 -6.68 -3.68
C ILE A 49 0.59 -6.45 -4.88
N ALA A 50 1.18 -6.52 -6.08
CA ALA A 50 0.39 -6.73 -7.28
C ALA A 50 -0.45 -8.02 -7.15
N PRO A 51 -1.57 -8.11 -7.87
CA PRO A 51 -2.35 -9.35 -7.95
C PRO A 51 -1.46 -10.53 -8.35
N LEU A 52 -1.78 -11.71 -7.80
CA LEU A 52 -1.14 -12.94 -8.21
C LEU A 52 -1.49 -13.26 -9.67
N VAL A 53 -0.58 -13.96 -10.35
CA VAL A 53 -0.75 -14.41 -11.73
C VAL A 53 -0.80 -15.94 -11.72
N GLU A 54 -1.80 -16.51 -12.39
CA GLU A 54 -1.85 -17.93 -12.73
C GLU A 54 -1.40 -18.10 -14.19
N PRO A 55 -0.13 -18.48 -14.44
CA PRO A 55 0.41 -18.48 -15.80
C PRO A 55 0.06 -19.74 -16.60
N HIS A 56 -0.28 -20.86 -15.94
CA HIS A 56 -0.53 -22.14 -16.60
C HIS A 56 -1.49 -23.00 -15.76
N ILE A 57 -2.77 -22.94 -16.14
CA ILE A 57 -3.88 -23.70 -15.54
C ILE A 57 -3.98 -25.13 -16.08
#